data_AF-A0A7C5IMH4-F1
#
_entry.id   AF-A0A7C5IMH4-F1
#
_cell.length_a   1.000
_cell.length_b   1.000
_cell.length_c   1.000
_cell.angle_alpha   90.00
_cell.angle_beta   90.00
_cell.angle_gamma   90.00
#
_symmetry.space_group_name_H-M   'P 1'
#
loop_
_entity.id
_entity.type
_entity.pdbx_description
1 polymer ?
#
loop_
_entity_poly.entity_id
_entity_poly.type
_entity_poly.pdbx_seq_one_letter_code
_entity_poly.pdbx_strand_id
1 'polypeptide(L)' 'MTINELHSKIVAAKQFLNSEIVKIRTNVDQVSEMGFREIGDRLDMIHEVERIGIRNLNDSQTRKISRVVVDLEKYRASAN' A
#
# COMPACT_ATOMS: atom_id res chain seq x y z
N MET A 1 7.12 -14.87 -4.64
CA MET A 1 7.23 -13.92 -3.53
C MET A 1 7.20 -14.70 -2.23
N THR A 2 8.27 -14.65 -1.47
CA THR A 2 8.35 -15.26 -0.13
C THR A 2 7.59 -14.42 0.90
N ILE A 3 7.30 -14.98 2.09
CA ILE A 3 6.64 -14.24 3.18
C ILE A 3 7.47 -13.01 3.59
N ASN A 4 8.80 -13.14 3.64
CA ASN A 4 9.69 -12.03 4.01
C ASN A 4 9.68 -10.93 2.94
N GLU A 5 9.68 -11.30 1.67
CA GLU A 5 9.54 -10.34 0.57
C GLU A 5 8.19 -9.61 0.64
N LEU A 6 7.10 -10.35 0.87
CA LEU A 6 5.77 -9.76 0.99
C LEU A 6 5.71 -8.79 2.17
N HIS A 7 6.30 -9.14 3.32
CA HIS A 7 6.39 -8.26 4.48
C HIS A 7 7.12 -6.95 4.15
N SER A 8 8.31 -7.03 3.57
CA SER A 8 9.09 -5.84 3.20
C SER A 8 8.34 -4.94 2.22
N LYS A 9 7.62 -5.54 1.25
CA LYS A 9 6.83 -4.78 0.29
C LYS A 9 5.57 -4.15 0.90
N ILE A 10 4.92 -4.79 1.87
CA ILE A 10 3.80 -4.20 2.63
C ILE A 10 4.27 -2.96 3.39
N VAL A 11 5.44 -3.02 4.04
CA VAL A 11 6.03 -1.88 4.74
C VAL A 11 6.31 -0.73 3.77
N ALA A 12 6.90 -1.02 2.61
CA ALA A 12 7.17 -0.02 1.58
C ALA A 12 5.87 0.60 1.02
N ALA A 13 4.85 -0.22 0.78
CA ALA A 13 3.54 0.22 0.33
C ALA A 13 2.88 1.18 1.33
N LYS A 14 2.95 0.87 2.63
CA LYS A 14 2.43 1.75 3.70
C LYS A 14 3.14 3.09 3.74
N GLN A 15 4.47 3.09 3.64
CA GLN A 15 5.27 4.32 3.61
C GLN A 15 4.90 5.20 2.41
N PHE A 16 4.75 4.58 1.24
CA PHE A 16 4.30 5.28 0.03
C PHE A 16 2.91 5.91 0.22
N LEU A 17 1.91 5.15 0.67
CA LEU A 17 0.56 5.67 0.90
C LEU A 17 0.53 6.83 1.92
N ASN A 18 1.31 6.72 3.00
CA ASN A 18 1.45 7.82 3.96
C ASN A 18 2.08 9.06 3.32
N SER A 19 3.07 8.90 2.45
CA SER A 19 3.66 10.02 1.71
C SER A 19 2.67 10.68 0.77
N GLU A 20 1.80 9.91 0.11
CA GLU A 20 0.73 10.45 -0.74
C GLU A 20 -0.32 11.23 0.08
N ILE A 21 -0.69 10.76 1.28
CA ILE A 21 -1.54 11.54 2.20
C ILE A 21 -0.90 12.88 2.54
N VAL A 22 0.40 12.89 2.83
CA VAL A 22 1.12 14.12 3.15
C VAL A 22 1.09 15.05 1.93
N LYS A 23 1.42 14.57 0.73
CA LYS A 23 1.36 15.37 -0.51
C LYS A 23 -0.01 16.02 -0.71
N ILE A 24 -1.10 15.24 -0.61
CA ILE A 24 -2.47 15.74 -0.76
C ILE A 24 -2.78 16.82 0.29
N ARG A 25 -2.29 16.67 1.52
CA ARG A 25 -2.56 17.60 2.62
C ARG A 25 -1.70 18.85 2.61
N THR A 26 -0.47 18.77 2.11
CA THR A 26 0.52 19.85 2.23
C THR A 26 0.74 20.64 0.95
N ASN A 27 0.47 20.08 -0.23
CA ASN A 27 0.75 20.73 -1.50
C ASN A 27 -0.52 21.02 -2.30
N VAL A 28 -0.71 22.31 -2.66
CA VAL A 28 -1.74 22.75 -3.61
C VAL A 28 -1.31 22.47 -5.07
N ASP A 29 0.00 22.34 -5.32
CA ASP A 29 0.58 22.25 -6.67
C ASP A 29 1.02 20.84 -7.10
N GLN A 30 1.00 19.85 -6.19
CA GLN A 30 1.31 18.45 -6.53
C GLN A 30 0.04 17.62 -6.52
N VAL A 31 -0.36 17.15 -7.70
CA VAL A 31 -1.45 16.19 -7.85
C VAL A 31 -0.91 14.82 -7.43
N SER A 32 -1.45 14.26 -6.35
CA SER A 32 -1.20 12.85 -6.04
C SER A 32 -1.74 11.99 -7.18
N GLU A 33 -0.99 10.97 -7.57
CA GLU A 33 -1.44 10.01 -8.58
C GLU A 33 -2.62 9.15 -8.08
N MET A 34 -2.97 9.27 -6.80
CA MET A 34 -4.02 8.50 -6.14
C MET A 34 -5.00 9.40 -5.39
N GLY A 35 -6.30 9.08 -5.48
CA GLY A 35 -7.33 9.80 -4.72
C GLY A 35 -7.27 9.50 -3.22
N PHE A 36 -7.64 10.46 -2.38
CA PHE A 36 -7.64 10.30 -0.91
C PHE A 36 -8.45 9.09 -0.42
N ARG A 37 -9.61 8.82 -1.05
CA ARG A 37 -10.43 7.63 -0.72
C ARG A 37 -9.70 6.33 -1.06
N GLU A 38 -9.08 6.27 -2.23
CA GLU A 38 -8.36 5.09 -2.68
C GLU A 38 -7.15 4.79 -1.79
N ILE A 39 -6.45 5.83 -1.32
CA ILE A 39 -5.37 5.68 -0.34
C ILE A 39 -5.91 5.09 0.97
N GLY A 40 -7.05 5.60 1.46
CA GLY A 40 -7.72 5.09 2.66
C GLY A 40 -8.06 3.60 2.56
N ASP A 41 -8.74 3.20 1.47
CA ASP A 41 -9.14 1.81 1.26
C ASP A 41 -7.94 0.85 1.23
N ARG A 42 -6.83 1.28 0.60
CA ARG A 42 -5.59 0.48 0.53
C ARG A 42 -4.86 0.43 1.86
N LEU A 43 -4.86 1.52 2.64
CA LEU A 43 -4.29 1.53 3.99
C LEU A 43 -5.07 0.62 4.93
N ASP A 44 -6.40 0.62 4.88
CA ASP A 44 -7.23 -0.25 5.71
C ASP A 44 -6.93 -1.73 5.44
N MET A 45 -6.74 -2.10 4.17
CA MET A 45 -6.29 -3.45 3.81
C MET A 45 -4.91 -3.79 4.36
N ILE A 46 -3.97 -2.85 4.33
CA ILE A 46 -2.62 -3.06 4.88
C ILE A 46 -2.69 -3.20 6.40
N HIS A 47 -3.43 -2.35 7.09
CA HIS A 47 -3.61 -2.41 8.54
C HIS A 47 -4.27 -3.71 8.98
N GLU A 48 -5.24 -4.22 8.22
CA GLU A 48 -5.85 -5.50 8.51
C GLU A 48 -4.86 -6.66 8.41
N VAL A 49 -3.95 -6.62 7.42
CA VAL A 49 -2.87 -7.60 7.28
C VAL A 49 -1.86 -7.48 8.42
N GLU A 50 -1.50 -6.27 8.83
CA GLU A 50 -0.62 -6.04 9.99
C GLU A 50 -1.26 -6.56 11.28
N ARG A 51 -2.58 -6.36 11.46
CA ARG A 51 -3.35 -6.81 12.63
C ARG A 51 -3.42 -8.33 12.72
N ILE A 52 -3.72 -9.00 11.61
CA ILE A 52 -3.84 -10.46 11.56
C ILE A 52 -2.46 -11.13 11.56
N GLY A 53 -1.47 -10.49 10.94
CA GLY A 53 -0.15 -11.03 10.66
C GLY A 53 -0.12 -11.86 9.37
N ILE A 54 0.90 -11.63 8.52
CA ILE A 54 1.00 -12.23 7.18
C ILE A 54 0.93 -13.77 7.20
N ARG A 55 1.47 -14.40 8.24
CA ARG A 55 1.47 -15.87 8.41
C ARG A 55 0.08 -16.46 8.66
N ASN A 56 -0.87 -15.62 9.08
CA ASN A 56 -2.23 -16.03 9.40
C ASN A 56 -3.23 -15.69 8.28
N LEU A 57 -2.75 -15.15 7.15
CA LEU A 57 -3.60 -14.90 5.99
C LEU A 57 -3.91 -16.20 5.26
N ASN A 58 -5.17 -16.35 4.84
CA ASN A 58 -5.52 -17.41 3.89
C ASN A 58 -5.03 -17.06 2.48
N ASP A 59 -5.08 -18.04 1.57
CA ASP A 59 -4.60 -17.88 0.18
C ASP A 59 -5.28 -16.73 -0.56
N SER A 60 -6.58 -16.51 -0.31
CA SER A 60 -7.34 -15.42 -0.95
C SER A 60 -6.85 -14.06 -0.47
N GLN A 61 -6.70 -13.89 0.84
CA GLN A 61 -6.15 -12.67 1.45
C GLN A 61 -4.72 -12.41 0.99
N THR A 62 -3.88 -13.44 0.97
CA THR A 62 -2.49 -13.38 0.51
C THR A 62 -2.40 -12.92 -0.94
N ARG A 63 -3.23 -13.49 -1.83
CA ARG A 63 -3.31 -13.06 -3.24
C ARG A 63 -3.80 -11.62 -3.35
N LYS A 64 -4.81 -11.24 -2.55
CA LYS A 64 -5.38 -9.88 -2.58
C LYS A 64 -4.34 -8.84 -2.18
N ILE A 65 -3.66 -9.02 -1.05
CA ILE A 65 -2.62 -8.08 -0.60
C ILE A 65 -1.43 -8.07 -1.55
N SER A 66 -1.03 -9.22 -2.09
CA SER A 66 0.05 -9.29 -3.08
C SER A 66 -0.25 -8.44 -4.31
N ARG A 67 -1.49 -8.46 -4.82
CA ARG A 67 -1.90 -7.60 -5.95
C ARG A 67 -1.84 -6.13 -5.59
N VAL A 68 -2.43 -5.74 -4.45
CA VAL A 68 -2.43 -4.34 -3.99
C VAL A 68 -1.01 -3.80 -3.87
N VAL A 69 -0.11 -4.57 -3.28
CA VAL A 69 1.30 -4.20 -3.12
C VAL A 69 2.00 -4.04 -4.47
N VAL A 70 1.80 -4.97 -5.41
CA VAL A 70 2.36 -4.87 -6.77
C VAL A 70 1.83 -3.65 -7.50
N ASP A 71 0.54 -3.34 -7.35
CA ASP A 71 -0.03 -2.17 -8.00
C ASP A 71 0.50 -0.88 -7.37
N LEU A 72 0.70 -0.83 -6.05
CA LEU A 72 1.33 0.31 -5.37
C LEU A 72 2.80 0.51 -5.77
N GLU A 73 3.53 -0.56 -6.06
CA GLU A 73 4.89 -0.46 -6.60
C GLU A 73 4.90 0.21 -7.98
N LYS A 74 3.90 -0.06 -8.82
CA LYS A 74 3.77 0.60 -10.13
C LYS A 74 3.53 2.11 -9.97
N TYR A 75 2.60 2.50 -9.10
CA TYR A 75 2.34 3.92 -8.79
C TYR A 75 3.59 4.62 -8.25
N ARG A 76 4.31 3.97 -7.33
CA ARG A 76 5.55 4.52 -6.81
C ARG A 76 6.61 4.70 -7.91
N ALA A 77 6.66 3.79 -8.89
CA ALA A 77 7.60 3.87 -10.01
C ALA A 77 7.22 4.93 -11.04
N SER A 78 5.92 5.25 -11.22
CA SER A 78 5.47 6.34 -12.09
C SER A 78 5.61 7.72 -11.47
N ALA A 79 5.51 7.82 -10.14
CA ALA A 79 5.60 9.08 -9.40
C ALA A 79 7.03 9.62 -9.20
N ASN A 80 8.08 8.91 -9.66
CA ASN A 80 9.48 9.36 -9.66
C ASN A 80 9.97 9.59 -11.09
#